data_AF-A0A1G6R253-F1
#
_entry.id   AF-A0A1G6R253-F1
#
_cell.length_a   1.000
_cell.length_b   1.000
_cell.length_c   1.000
_cell.angle_alpha   90.00
_cell.angle_beta   90.00
_cell.angle_gamma   90.00
#
_symmetry.space_group_name_H-M   'P 1'
#
loop_
_entity.id
_entity.type
_entity.pdbx_description
1 polymer ?
#
loop_
_entity_poly.entity_id
_entity_poly.type
_entity_poly.pdbx_seq_one_letter_code
_entity_poly.pdbx_strand_id
1 'polypeptide(L)'
;MVTNISKITINAAPQQVWDALTLPEQVKQWQYGSELTTSWEPGSPIRFTTKWEDTIFEQWGTIIDIQPYTSISYNLFAPRPGLEDRPEHYFIMNYLLTEKDGGTELEIRQLDDRPGAKQEPPQGEENPVLQNLKKVAELNEAARFPVIPETKTMNLAYKHLLNPGFSPYSRVWVYQSSRLLSLSEAFEAEDLIREFVGSWASHSDEVKAEGHLFFGQFVVLIADETLIKVSGCSTDSSVRFLKKLGETFKVDFFDRQNLAFVKNNKIEIVPLSQVKYALQHQILTPDTLYFNNLVLNRSELENDWIIPVKNSWLAKKTGIAV
;
A
#
# COMPACT_ATOMS: atom_id res chain seq x y z
N MET A 1 31.21 21.22 -13.54
CA MET A 1 30.55 19.96 -13.28
C MET A 1 31.20 19.18 -12.16
N VAL A 2 30.62 19.32 -10.96
CA VAL A 2 30.90 18.44 -9.83
C VAL A 2 30.04 17.18 -9.98
N THR A 3 30.59 16.01 -9.68
CA THR A 3 29.82 14.76 -9.66
C THR A 3 30.05 14.06 -8.33
N ASN A 4 29.05 14.11 -7.44
CA ASN A 4 29.08 13.40 -6.16
C ASN A 4 28.44 12.02 -6.36
N ILE A 5 29.12 10.98 -5.89
CA ILE A 5 28.71 9.59 -6.12
C ILE A 5 28.42 8.94 -4.78
N SER A 6 27.25 8.32 -4.66
CA SER A 6 26.88 7.46 -3.55
C SER A 6 26.60 6.06 -4.08
N LYS A 7 27.12 5.01 -3.43
CA LYS A 7 26.96 3.62 -3.88
C LYS A 7 26.70 2.67 -2.72
N ILE A 8 25.71 1.80 -2.85
CA ILE A 8 25.37 0.82 -1.82
C ILE A 8 24.93 -0.51 -2.45
N THR A 9 25.28 -1.63 -1.82
CA THR A 9 24.78 -2.95 -2.22
C THR A 9 23.58 -3.31 -1.36
N ILE A 10 22.47 -3.66 -1.98
CA ILE A 10 21.21 -3.97 -1.32
C ILE A 10 20.89 -5.43 -1.59
N ASN A 11 20.60 -6.20 -0.54
CA ASN A 11 20.22 -7.62 -0.62
C ASN A 11 18.74 -7.76 -1.01
N ALA A 12 18.40 -7.17 -2.16
CA ALA A 12 17.06 -7.14 -2.71
C ALA A 12 17.14 -7.12 -4.25
N ALA A 13 16.13 -7.66 -4.92
CA ALA A 13 16.01 -7.64 -6.38
C ALA A 13 15.87 -6.20 -6.91
N PRO A 14 16.23 -5.93 -8.17
CA PRO A 14 16.15 -4.58 -8.75
C PRO A 14 14.76 -3.94 -8.63
N GLN A 15 13.72 -4.77 -8.69
CA GLN A 15 12.34 -4.33 -8.47
C GLN A 15 12.09 -3.78 -7.05
N GLN A 16 12.61 -4.42 -6.00
CA GLN A 16 12.43 -3.95 -4.63
C GLN A 16 13.18 -2.63 -4.38
N VAL A 17 14.38 -2.50 -4.95
CA VAL A 17 15.14 -1.23 -4.91
C VAL A 17 14.42 -0.13 -5.70
N TRP A 18 13.87 -0.48 -6.87
CA TRP A 18 13.09 0.44 -7.67
C TRP A 18 11.84 0.95 -6.94
N ASP A 19 11.11 0.05 -6.28
CA ASP A 19 9.93 0.40 -5.50
C ASP A 19 10.30 1.34 -4.34
N ALA A 20 11.44 1.11 -3.68
CA ALA A 20 11.95 2.00 -2.64
C ALA A 20 12.25 3.41 -3.16
N LEU A 21 12.71 3.53 -4.42
CA LEU A 21 13.02 4.80 -5.07
C LEU A 21 11.80 5.52 -5.65
N THR A 22 10.74 4.79 -6.01
CA THR A 22 9.64 5.32 -6.84
C THR A 22 8.28 5.40 -6.16
N LEU A 23 8.02 4.57 -5.16
CA LEU A 23 6.75 4.60 -4.42
C LEU A 23 6.82 5.70 -3.35
N PRO A 24 5.92 6.71 -3.38
CA PRO A 24 5.96 7.83 -2.44
C PRO A 24 6.02 7.39 -0.96
N GLU A 25 5.32 6.31 -0.63
CA GLU A 25 5.24 5.76 0.73
C GLU A 25 6.53 5.12 1.21
N GLN A 26 7.36 4.61 0.29
CA GLN A 26 8.68 4.07 0.61
C GLN A 26 9.74 5.16 0.61
N VAL A 27 9.66 6.10 -0.35
CA VAL A 27 10.50 7.30 -0.40
C VAL A 27 10.40 8.08 0.91
N LYS A 28 9.18 8.24 1.44
CA LYS A 28 8.93 8.89 2.74
C LYS A 28 9.69 8.25 3.90
N GLN A 29 9.92 6.94 3.87
CA GLN A 29 10.56 6.21 4.98
C GLN A 29 12.09 6.43 5.03
N TRP A 30 12.77 6.53 3.88
CA TRP A 30 14.22 6.71 3.86
C TRP A 30 14.67 8.15 3.61
N GLN A 31 13.81 8.99 3.01
CA GLN A 31 14.09 10.39 2.72
C GLN A 31 13.47 11.33 3.75
N TYR A 32 13.71 11.06 5.04
CA TYR A 32 13.34 11.94 6.16
C TYR A 32 11.89 12.44 6.17
N GLY A 33 10.93 11.57 5.82
CA GLY A 33 9.50 11.93 5.81
C GLY A 33 9.06 12.77 4.61
N SER A 34 9.89 12.89 3.57
CA SER A 34 9.57 13.67 2.38
C SER A 34 8.42 13.05 1.57
N GLU A 35 7.42 13.86 1.26
CA GLU A 35 6.28 13.49 0.41
C GLU A 35 6.65 13.71 -1.05
N LEU A 36 6.72 12.61 -1.80
CA LEU A 36 7.01 12.62 -3.24
C LEU A 36 5.72 12.73 -4.04
N THR A 37 5.68 13.66 -5.00
CA THR A 37 4.61 13.78 -6.01
C THR A 37 5.22 13.83 -7.41
N THR A 38 4.88 12.85 -8.25
CA THR A 38 5.29 12.77 -9.67
C THR A 38 4.44 11.73 -10.41
N SER A 39 4.26 11.88 -11.73
CA SER A 39 3.67 10.83 -12.57
C SER A 39 4.71 9.83 -13.11
N TRP A 40 6.00 10.09 -12.88
CA TRP A 40 7.12 9.30 -13.41
C TRP A 40 7.15 9.21 -14.94
N GLU A 41 6.69 10.27 -15.63
CA GLU A 41 6.76 10.37 -17.10
C GLU A 41 7.88 11.34 -17.50
N PRO A 42 8.70 11.04 -18.53
CA PRO A 42 9.68 12.01 -19.02
C PRO A 42 9.04 13.36 -19.34
N GLY A 43 9.59 14.44 -18.78
CA GLY A 43 9.05 15.80 -18.87
C GLY A 43 8.01 16.15 -17.81
N SER A 44 7.55 15.20 -16.97
CA SER A 44 6.60 15.49 -15.89
C SER A 44 7.26 16.18 -14.70
N PRO A 45 6.51 16.98 -13.92
CA PRO A 45 7.03 17.55 -12.70
C PRO A 45 7.31 16.46 -11.64
N ILE A 46 8.38 16.66 -10.89
CA ILE A 46 8.67 15.94 -9.63
C ILE A 46 8.74 16.96 -8.50
N ARG A 47 8.11 16.67 -7.37
CA ARG A 47 8.15 17.50 -6.17
C ARG A 47 8.36 16.65 -4.92
N PHE A 48 9.21 17.15 -4.03
CA PHE A 48 9.46 16.64 -2.70
C PHE A 48 9.04 17.70 -1.68
N THR A 49 8.21 17.33 -0.72
CA THR A 49 7.72 18.24 0.32
C THR A 49 7.98 17.65 1.70
N THR A 50 8.68 18.38 2.56
CA THR A 50 8.96 17.97 3.94
C THR A 50 8.46 19.03 4.90
N LYS A 51 7.62 18.64 5.85
CA LYS A 51 7.17 19.52 6.94
C LYS A 51 8.14 19.38 8.12
N TRP A 52 8.68 20.49 8.58
CA TRP A 52 9.53 20.54 9.77
C TRP A 52 9.09 21.70 10.65
N GLU A 53 8.62 21.38 11.85
CA GLU A 53 7.90 22.32 12.73
C GLU A 53 6.78 23.05 11.95
N ASP A 54 6.74 24.38 12.00
CA ASP A 54 5.77 25.20 11.28
C ASP A 54 6.23 25.58 9.85
N THR A 55 7.33 25.01 9.36
CA THR A 55 7.92 25.35 8.05
C THR A 55 7.77 24.21 7.05
N ILE A 56 7.44 24.55 5.81
CA ILE A 56 7.39 23.60 4.69
C ILE A 56 8.63 23.82 3.83
N PHE A 57 9.43 22.76 3.67
CA PHE A 57 10.54 22.70 2.76
C PHE A 57 10.09 21.97 1.50
N GLU A 58 10.25 22.60 0.33
CA GLU A 58 9.93 22.00 -0.96
C GLU A 58 11.17 21.94 -1.83
N GLN A 59 11.27 20.91 -2.66
CA GLN A 59 12.18 20.84 -3.80
C GLN A 59 11.37 20.39 -5.01
N TRP A 60 11.68 20.90 -6.20
CA TRP A 60 10.94 20.54 -7.40
C TRP A 60 11.82 20.50 -8.63
N GLY A 61 11.38 19.78 -9.64
CA GLY A 61 11.99 19.78 -10.96
C GLY A 61 11.22 18.91 -11.92
N THR A 62 11.93 18.25 -12.82
CA THR A 62 11.37 17.54 -13.97
C THR A 62 12.06 16.20 -14.14
N ILE A 63 11.27 15.16 -14.45
CA ILE A 63 11.79 13.86 -14.85
C ILE A 63 12.50 14.00 -16.21
N ILE A 64 13.76 13.60 -16.28
CA ILE A 64 14.57 13.66 -17.52
C ILE A 64 14.42 12.34 -18.28
N ASP A 65 14.65 11.22 -17.60
CA ASP A 65 14.57 9.88 -18.18
C ASP A 65 14.19 8.87 -17.09
N ILE A 66 13.51 7.80 -17.51
CA ILE A 66 13.12 6.71 -16.64
C ILE A 66 13.14 5.40 -17.40
N GLN A 67 13.92 4.45 -16.91
CA GLN A 67 14.03 3.10 -17.44
C GLN A 67 13.73 2.15 -16.27
N PRO A 68 12.51 1.57 -16.21
CA PRO A 68 12.10 0.71 -15.12
C PRO A 68 13.15 -0.32 -14.72
N TYR A 69 13.39 -0.42 -13.41
CA TYR A 69 14.33 -1.34 -12.78
C TYR A 69 15.82 -1.11 -13.12
N THR A 70 16.13 -0.06 -13.89
CA THR A 70 17.48 0.17 -14.44
C THR A 70 18.00 1.56 -14.08
N SER A 71 17.24 2.62 -14.38
CA SER A 71 17.69 3.98 -14.09
C SER A 71 16.58 5.01 -13.98
N ILE A 72 16.82 6.04 -13.16
CA ILE A 72 15.98 7.23 -13.03
C ILE A 72 16.87 8.46 -13.14
N SER A 73 16.47 9.43 -13.96
CA SER A 73 17.13 10.72 -14.06
C SER A 73 16.11 11.85 -13.88
N TYR A 74 16.41 12.81 -13.03
CA TYR A 74 15.61 14.02 -12.90
C TYR A 74 16.48 15.20 -12.44
N ASN A 75 16.04 16.42 -12.75
CA ASN A 75 16.63 17.62 -12.17
C ASN A 75 15.86 18.07 -10.92
N LEU A 76 16.53 18.79 -10.03
CA LEU A 76 15.93 19.41 -8.86
C LEU A 76 16.46 20.82 -8.65
N PHE A 77 15.54 21.70 -8.30
CA PHE A 77 15.77 23.01 -7.71
C PHE A 77 15.41 22.94 -6.22
N ALA A 78 16.32 23.45 -5.39
CA ALA A 78 16.13 23.58 -3.96
C ALA A 78 16.08 25.07 -3.61
N PRO A 79 14.91 25.64 -3.30
CA PRO A 79 14.74 27.06 -3.04
C PRO A 79 15.55 27.50 -1.82
N ARG A 80 16.10 28.72 -1.91
CA ARG A 80 16.76 29.42 -0.80
C ARG A 80 16.43 30.91 -0.90
N PRO A 81 16.45 31.66 0.22
CA PRO A 81 16.20 33.10 0.19
C PRO A 81 17.11 33.80 -0.85
N GLY A 82 16.49 34.52 -1.79
CA GLY A 82 17.21 35.26 -2.84
C GLY A 82 17.70 34.43 -4.03
N LEU A 83 17.45 33.11 -4.06
CA LEU A 83 17.78 32.26 -5.21
C LEU A 83 16.58 32.18 -6.15
N GLU A 84 16.73 32.71 -7.36
CA GLU A 84 15.69 32.63 -8.38
C GLU A 84 15.59 31.22 -8.98
N ASP A 85 14.39 30.81 -9.38
CA ASP A 85 14.17 29.55 -10.08
C ASP A 85 14.60 29.71 -11.55
N ARG A 86 15.83 29.30 -11.86
CA ARG A 86 16.43 29.37 -13.19
C ARG A 86 17.18 28.08 -13.50
N PRO A 87 17.32 27.68 -14.79
CA PRO A 87 17.97 26.42 -15.18
C PRO A 87 19.37 26.23 -14.60
N GLU A 88 20.14 27.31 -14.39
CA GLU A 88 21.50 27.26 -13.86
C GLU A 88 21.56 26.92 -12.36
N HIS A 89 20.42 26.90 -11.68
CA HIS A 89 20.30 26.58 -10.25
C HIS A 89 19.75 25.17 -9.99
N TYR A 90 19.53 24.39 -11.04
CA TYR A 90 19.18 22.98 -10.95
C TYR A 90 20.45 22.11 -10.87
N PHE A 91 20.32 20.98 -10.20
CA PHE A 91 21.28 19.88 -10.28
C PHE A 91 20.54 18.63 -10.76
N ILE A 92 21.28 17.68 -11.33
CA ILE A 92 20.72 16.44 -11.86
C ILE A 92 21.02 15.30 -10.90
N MET A 93 20.02 14.47 -10.63
CA MET A 93 20.16 13.22 -9.91
C MET A 93 20.00 12.06 -10.89
N ASN A 94 20.98 11.15 -10.92
CA ASN A 94 20.92 9.91 -11.68
C ASN A 94 21.01 8.73 -10.73
N TYR A 95 20.00 7.88 -10.73
CA TYR A 95 19.97 6.61 -10.00
C TYR A 95 20.19 5.50 -11.01
N LEU A 96 21.15 4.62 -10.75
CA LEU A 96 21.47 3.47 -11.59
C LEU A 96 21.40 2.21 -10.74
N LEU A 97 20.65 1.22 -11.20
CA LEU A 97 20.51 -0.08 -10.57
C LEU A 97 21.26 -1.11 -11.42
N THR A 98 22.10 -1.91 -10.77
CA THR A 98 22.83 -3.01 -11.42
C THR A 98 22.62 -4.27 -10.60
N GLU A 99 21.98 -5.28 -11.19
CA GLU A 99 21.81 -6.59 -10.56
C GLU A 99 23.19 -7.27 -10.35
N LYS A 100 23.42 -7.81 -9.15
CA LYS A 100 24.66 -8.52 -8.78
C LYS A 100 24.32 -9.71 -7.89
N ASP A 101 24.87 -10.90 -8.17
CA ASP A 101 24.83 -12.14 -7.36
C ASP A 101 23.94 -12.12 -6.10
N GLY A 102 22.61 -12.17 -6.29
CA GLY A 102 21.62 -12.26 -5.20
C GLY A 102 21.08 -10.93 -4.65
N GLY A 103 21.44 -9.78 -5.22
CA GLY A 103 20.99 -8.44 -4.83
C GLY A 103 21.16 -7.38 -5.93
N THR A 104 21.14 -6.11 -5.54
CA THR A 104 21.22 -4.95 -6.45
C THR A 104 22.22 -3.93 -5.93
N GLU A 105 23.15 -3.51 -6.78
CA GLU A 105 23.97 -2.32 -6.52
C GLU A 105 23.20 -1.08 -6.98
N LEU A 106 22.98 -0.15 -6.06
CA LEU A 106 22.43 1.17 -6.34
C LEU A 106 23.58 2.18 -6.38
N GLU A 107 23.72 2.90 -7.49
CA GLU A 107 24.61 4.04 -7.63
C GLU A 107 23.80 5.32 -7.88
N ILE A 108 23.99 6.32 -7.03
CA ILE A 108 23.36 7.64 -7.14
C ILE A 108 24.45 8.63 -7.53
N ARG A 109 24.28 9.33 -8.65
CA ARG A 109 25.16 10.40 -9.11
C ARG A 109 24.42 11.73 -9.06
N GLN A 110 24.91 12.64 -8.24
CA GLN A 110 24.49 14.03 -8.24
C GLN A 110 25.44 14.85 -9.12
N LEU A 111 24.93 15.36 -10.24
CA LEU A 111 25.63 16.19 -11.19
C LEU A 111 25.27 17.65 -10.90
N ASP A 112 26.22 18.40 -10.38
CA ASP A 112 26.02 19.77 -9.90
C ASP A 112 26.94 20.75 -10.65
N ASP A 113 26.34 21.56 -11.51
CA ASP A 113 27.01 22.62 -12.27
C ASP A 113 26.83 24.01 -11.63
N ARG A 114 26.19 24.10 -10.46
CA ARG A 114 25.90 25.37 -9.81
C ARG A 114 27.19 26.03 -9.30
N PRO A 115 27.25 27.38 -9.30
CA PRO A 115 28.37 28.10 -8.71
C PRO A 115 28.59 27.71 -7.24
N GLY A 116 29.81 27.30 -6.90
CA GLY A 116 30.17 26.91 -5.52
C GLY A 116 29.83 25.47 -5.15
N ALA A 117 29.41 24.63 -6.10
CA ALA A 117 29.33 23.18 -5.90
C ALA A 117 30.68 22.62 -5.43
N LYS A 118 30.65 21.72 -4.44
CA LYS A 118 31.84 21.12 -3.84
C LYS A 118 31.90 19.64 -4.18
N GLN A 119 33.06 19.20 -4.63
CA GLN A 119 33.35 17.79 -4.80
C GLN A 119 33.45 17.13 -3.42
N GLU A 120 32.56 16.16 -3.18
CA GLU A 120 32.57 15.32 -1.99
C GLU A 120 33.26 13.99 -2.28
N PRO A 121 33.87 13.34 -1.27
CA PRO A 121 34.34 11.97 -1.43
C PRO A 121 33.14 11.04 -1.72
N PRO A 122 33.35 9.94 -2.46
CA PRO A 122 32.30 8.95 -2.66
C PRO A 122 31.76 8.44 -1.34
N GLN A 123 30.43 8.27 -1.27
CA GLN A 123 29.75 7.80 -0.07
C GLN A 123 29.18 6.39 -0.28
N GLY A 124 29.07 5.60 0.78
CA GLY A 124 28.50 4.26 0.73
C GLY A 124 27.80 3.84 2.00
N GLU A 125 28.17 2.68 2.54
CA GLU A 125 27.49 2.07 3.70
C GLU A 125 27.49 2.98 4.95
N GLU A 126 28.44 3.91 5.07
CA GLU A 126 28.49 4.87 6.17
C GLU A 126 27.43 5.99 6.08
N ASN A 127 26.78 6.16 4.92
CA ASN A 127 25.74 7.17 4.75
C ASN A 127 24.40 6.69 5.35
N PRO A 128 23.83 7.38 6.35
CA PRO A 128 22.60 6.97 7.02
C PRO A 128 21.37 6.98 6.12
N VAL A 129 21.33 7.84 5.09
CA VAL A 129 20.26 7.86 4.08
C VAL A 129 20.30 6.58 3.25
N LEU A 130 21.50 6.16 2.82
CA LEU A 130 21.67 4.93 2.05
C LEU A 130 21.31 3.70 2.91
N GLN A 131 21.68 3.68 4.20
CA GLN A 131 21.28 2.61 5.12
C GLN A 131 19.77 2.52 5.30
N ASN A 132 19.08 3.66 5.44
CA ASN A 132 17.62 3.67 5.55
C ASN A 132 16.96 3.18 4.26
N LEU A 133 17.47 3.59 3.09
CA LEU A 133 16.98 3.13 1.79
C LEU A 133 17.18 1.62 1.66
N LYS A 134 18.38 1.12 1.96
CA LYS A 134 18.71 -0.31 1.98
C LYS A 134 17.73 -1.09 2.87
N LYS A 135 17.49 -0.62 4.09
CA LYS A 135 16.53 -1.24 5.02
C LYS A 135 15.11 -1.28 4.45
N VAL A 136 14.63 -0.20 3.85
CA VAL A 136 13.29 -0.15 3.22
C VAL A 136 13.20 -1.15 2.05
N ALA A 137 14.24 -1.23 1.21
CA ALA A 137 14.29 -2.14 0.09
C ALA A 137 14.40 -3.63 0.51
N GLU A 138 15.14 -3.94 1.58
CA GLU A 138 15.36 -5.31 2.06
C GLU A 138 14.21 -5.86 2.91
N LEU A 139 13.49 -5.01 3.65
CA LEU A 139 12.34 -5.43 4.47
C LEU A 139 11.12 -5.84 3.63
N ASN A 140 11.11 -5.53 2.34
CA ASN A 140 10.06 -5.94 1.41
C ASN A 140 10.23 -7.40 0.95
N GLU A 141 10.20 -8.39 1.86
CA GLU A 141 10.12 -9.82 1.49
C GLU A 141 8.77 -10.20 0.85
N ALA A 142 7.79 -9.30 0.88
CA ALA A 142 6.44 -9.49 0.34
C ALA A 142 6.32 -9.09 -1.15
N ALA A 143 7.17 -9.62 -2.04
CA ALA A 143 6.95 -9.51 -3.49
C ALA A 143 7.69 -10.58 -4.32
N ARG A 144 7.40 -11.86 -4.09
CA ARG A 144 7.69 -12.92 -5.07
C ARG A 144 6.54 -12.99 -6.10
N PHE A 145 6.51 -12.09 -7.10
CA PHE A 145 5.73 -12.30 -8.33
C PHE A 145 6.42 -11.67 -9.56
N PRO A 146 6.34 -12.31 -10.74
CA PRO A 146 7.22 -12.06 -11.89
C PRO A 146 6.85 -10.80 -12.67
N VAL A 147 7.84 -10.23 -13.35
CA VAL A 147 7.73 -9.14 -14.34
C VAL A 147 6.76 -9.49 -15.48
N ILE A 148 5.70 -8.71 -15.74
CA ILE A 148 5.15 -8.38 -17.10
C ILE A 148 4.22 -7.11 -17.05
N PRO A 149 3.78 -6.47 -18.17
CA PRO A 149 3.81 -5.03 -18.42
C PRO A 149 2.43 -4.32 -18.30
N GLU A 150 2.45 -2.99 -18.42
CA GLU A 150 1.33 -2.04 -18.60
C GLU A 150 -0.11 -2.58 -18.48
N THR A 151 -0.63 -2.55 -17.25
CA THR A 151 -2.01 -2.23 -16.81
C THR A 151 -2.11 -2.70 -15.36
N LYS A 152 -1.82 -1.81 -14.40
CA LYS A 152 -1.70 -2.15 -12.97
C LYS A 152 -3.07 -2.57 -12.42
N THR A 153 -3.43 -3.84 -12.61
CA THR A 153 -4.65 -4.45 -12.09
C THR A 153 -4.54 -4.56 -10.58
N MET A 154 -5.59 -4.20 -9.85
CA MET A 154 -5.62 -4.34 -8.39
C MET A 154 -5.26 -5.78 -8.02
N ASN A 155 -4.23 -5.97 -7.20
CA ASN A 155 -3.84 -7.29 -6.76
C ASN A 155 -4.83 -7.78 -5.70
N LEU A 156 -5.66 -8.76 -6.05
CA LEU A 156 -6.67 -9.36 -5.17
C LEU A 156 -6.19 -10.68 -4.55
N ALA A 157 -4.90 -11.03 -4.66
CA ALA A 157 -4.33 -12.23 -4.09
C ALA A 157 -4.05 -12.05 -2.58
N TYR A 158 -5.04 -12.25 -1.72
CA TYR A 158 -4.88 -12.18 -0.26
C TYR A 158 -4.70 -13.55 0.41
N LYS A 159 -5.09 -14.64 -0.26
CA LYS A 159 -5.18 -15.98 0.37
C LYS A 159 -3.88 -16.45 1.01
N HIS A 160 -2.74 -16.07 0.43
CA HIS A 160 -1.41 -16.43 0.93
C HIS A 160 -1.05 -15.77 2.28
N LEU A 161 -1.78 -14.72 2.67
CA LEU A 161 -1.63 -14.05 3.96
C LEU A 161 -2.39 -14.76 5.09
N LEU A 162 -3.32 -15.67 4.75
CA LEU A 162 -4.08 -16.42 5.74
C LEU A 162 -3.24 -17.55 6.32
N ASN A 163 -3.22 -17.71 7.65
CA ASN A 163 -2.41 -18.74 8.29
C ASN A 163 -2.90 -20.15 7.91
N PRO A 164 -2.11 -21.00 7.23
CA PRO A 164 -2.57 -22.32 6.76
C PRO A 164 -2.93 -23.31 7.88
N GLY A 165 -2.60 -22.99 9.15
CA GLY A 165 -2.91 -23.83 10.31
C GLY A 165 -4.33 -23.72 10.87
N PHE A 166 -5.20 -22.90 10.26
CA PHE A 166 -6.61 -22.78 10.67
C PHE A 166 -7.51 -23.73 9.89
N SER A 167 -8.52 -24.27 10.56
CA SER A 167 -9.56 -25.09 9.92
C SER A 167 -10.29 -24.32 8.80
N PRO A 168 -10.70 -24.96 7.69
CA PRO A 168 -11.57 -24.33 6.68
C PRO A 168 -12.94 -23.92 7.26
N TYR A 169 -13.35 -24.51 8.39
CA TYR A 169 -14.57 -24.17 9.12
C TYR A 169 -14.38 -23.08 10.18
N SER A 170 -13.17 -22.53 10.31
CA SER A 170 -12.89 -21.38 11.18
C SER A 170 -13.85 -20.25 10.83
N ARG A 171 -14.48 -19.69 11.85
CA ARG A 171 -15.49 -18.65 11.67
C ARG A 171 -14.82 -17.36 11.20
N VAL A 172 -15.49 -16.65 10.30
CA VAL A 172 -15.00 -15.40 9.72
C VAL A 172 -15.99 -14.28 9.98
N TRP A 173 -15.47 -13.11 10.31
CA TRP A 173 -16.21 -11.86 10.30
C TRP A 173 -15.52 -10.86 9.38
N VAL A 174 -16.26 -10.30 8.44
CA VAL A 174 -15.79 -9.24 7.55
C VAL A 174 -16.47 -7.91 7.89
N TYR A 175 -15.66 -6.93 8.26
CA TYR A 175 -16.07 -5.55 8.56
C TYR A 175 -15.50 -4.63 7.49
N GLN A 176 -16.38 -4.01 6.71
CA GLN A 176 -15.99 -3.10 5.64
C GLN A 176 -16.06 -1.68 6.16
N SER A 177 -14.97 -0.93 6.07
CA SER A 177 -14.93 0.50 6.35
C SER A 177 -15.83 1.27 5.36
N SER A 178 -16.33 2.43 5.75
CA SER A 178 -17.12 3.32 4.89
C SER A 178 -16.28 4.00 3.80
N ARG A 179 -14.95 4.02 3.96
CA ARG A 179 -13.97 4.57 3.00
C ARG A 179 -12.64 3.84 3.10
N LEU A 180 -11.80 4.00 2.09
CA LEU A 180 -10.42 3.50 2.14
C LEU A 180 -9.69 4.21 3.28
N LEU A 181 -8.99 3.44 4.11
CA LEU A 181 -8.09 3.98 5.11
C LEU A 181 -6.87 4.57 4.40
N SER A 182 -6.38 5.71 4.90
CA SER A 182 -5.08 6.22 4.47
C SER A 182 -3.98 5.23 4.87
N LEU A 183 -2.78 5.34 4.31
CA LEU A 183 -1.71 4.42 4.67
C LEU A 183 -1.34 4.50 6.15
N SER A 184 -1.32 5.70 6.73
CA SER A 184 -1.07 5.88 8.17
C SER A 184 -2.15 5.22 9.02
N GLU A 185 -3.41 5.36 8.63
CA GLU A 185 -4.54 4.70 9.31
C GLU A 185 -4.48 3.19 9.14
N ALA A 186 -4.04 2.70 7.97
CA ALA A 186 -3.89 1.28 7.70
C ALA A 186 -2.80 0.64 8.57
N PHE A 187 -1.62 1.25 8.68
CA PHE A 187 -0.56 0.77 9.57
C PHE A 187 -0.99 0.79 11.04
N GLU A 188 -1.63 1.86 11.49
CA GLU A 188 -2.15 1.94 12.86
C GLU A 188 -3.25 0.90 13.09
N ALA A 189 -4.15 0.69 12.13
CA ALA A 189 -5.18 -0.33 12.20
C ALA A 189 -4.58 -1.75 12.29
N GLU A 190 -3.53 -2.05 11.52
CA GLU A 190 -2.85 -3.35 11.57
C GLU A 190 -2.25 -3.63 12.96
N ASP A 191 -1.60 -2.63 13.57
CA ASP A 191 -1.07 -2.75 14.93
C ASP A 191 -2.18 -2.96 15.96
N LEU A 192 -3.26 -2.18 15.88
CA LEU A 192 -4.42 -2.30 16.77
C LEU A 192 -5.15 -3.64 16.60
N ILE A 193 -5.29 -4.14 15.37
CA ILE A 193 -5.87 -5.47 15.09
C ILE A 193 -5.01 -6.56 15.71
N ARG A 194 -3.69 -6.47 15.56
CA ARG A 194 -2.75 -7.45 16.12
C ARG A 194 -2.81 -7.50 17.65
N GLU A 195 -2.83 -6.34 18.30
CA GLU A 195 -2.99 -6.24 19.75
C GLU A 195 -4.33 -6.83 20.20
N PHE A 196 -5.43 -6.47 19.51
CA PHE A 196 -6.76 -7.01 19.80
C PHE A 196 -6.77 -8.53 19.70
N VAL A 197 -6.32 -9.11 18.58
CA VAL A 197 -6.31 -10.57 18.38
C VAL A 197 -5.46 -11.28 19.45
N GLY A 198 -4.30 -10.74 19.82
CA GLY A 198 -3.47 -11.30 20.89
C GLY A 198 -4.19 -11.34 22.25
N SER A 199 -4.92 -10.29 22.59
CA SER A 199 -5.74 -10.25 23.82
C SER A 199 -7.01 -11.11 23.71
N TRP A 200 -7.58 -11.22 22.51
CA TRP A 200 -8.81 -11.96 22.23
C TRP A 200 -8.59 -13.48 22.33
N ALA A 201 -7.44 -13.96 21.84
CA ALA A 201 -7.02 -15.35 21.95
C ALA A 201 -6.71 -15.78 23.40
N SER A 202 -6.26 -14.86 24.26
CA SER A 202 -5.90 -15.17 25.66
C SER A 202 -7.07 -15.13 26.64
N HIS A 203 -8.17 -14.45 26.32
CA HIS A 203 -9.37 -14.35 27.18
C HIS A 203 -10.41 -15.46 26.94
N SER A 204 -10.30 -16.20 25.84
CA SER A 204 -11.27 -17.25 25.47
C SER A 204 -10.57 -18.59 25.33
N ASP A 205 -10.25 -19.25 26.45
CA ASP A 205 -9.81 -20.66 26.51
C ASP A 205 -8.83 -21.12 25.40
N GLU A 206 -7.85 -20.30 25.00
CA GLU A 206 -6.90 -20.61 23.91
C GLU A 206 -7.53 -20.78 22.50
N VAL A 207 -8.63 -20.08 22.18
CA VAL A 207 -9.14 -20.04 20.80
C VAL A 207 -8.09 -19.42 19.88
N LYS A 208 -7.67 -20.18 18.85
CA LYS A 208 -6.80 -19.66 17.79
C LYS A 208 -7.55 -18.58 17.03
N ALA A 209 -7.01 -17.37 17.00
CA ALA A 209 -7.57 -16.26 16.27
C ALA A 209 -6.52 -15.55 15.41
N GLU A 210 -6.94 -15.03 14.28
CA GLU A 210 -6.15 -14.14 13.42
C GLU A 210 -6.99 -12.96 12.97
N GLY A 211 -6.33 -11.85 12.65
CA GLY A 211 -6.98 -10.62 12.20
C GLY A 211 -6.13 -9.93 11.16
N HIS A 212 -6.80 -9.41 10.13
CA HIS A 212 -6.15 -8.86 8.94
C HIS A 212 -6.84 -7.56 8.52
N LEU A 213 -6.06 -6.62 8.00
CA LEU A 213 -6.58 -5.51 7.21
C LEU A 213 -6.31 -5.82 5.73
N PHE A 214 -7.35 -6.13 4.97
CA PHE A 214 -7.23 -6.36 3.55
C PHE A 214 -7.61 -5.13 2.74
N PHE A 215 -6.78 -4.83 1.74
CA PHE A 215 -7.01 -3.77 0.76
C PHE A 215 -7.25 -2.39 1.37
N GLY A 216 -6.77 -2.13 2.59
CA GLY A 216 -7.00 -0.88 3.33
C GLY A 216 -8.48 -0.59 3.65
N GLN A 217 -9.37 -1.56 3.48
CA GLN A 217 -10.82 -1.35 3.51
C GLN A 217 -11.55 -2.36 4.40
N PHE A 218 -11.04 -3.59 4.52
CA PHE A 218 -11.73 -4.68 5.19
C PHE A 218 -10.94 -5.18 6.39
N VAL A 219 -11.50 -5.05 7.58
CA VAL A 219 -11.02 -5.76 8.75
C VAL A 219 -11.65 -7.15 8.75
N VAL A 220 -10.81 -8.18 8.65
CA VAL A 220 -11.24 -9.58 8.66
C VAL A 220 -10.72 -10.23 9.93
N LEU A 221 -11.64 -10.75 10.75
CA LEU A 221 -11.31 -11.52 11.95
C LEU A 221 -11.67 -12.98 11.71
N ILE A 222 -10.80 -13.89 12.13
CA ILE A 222 -10.97 -15.33 11.98
C ILE A 222 -10.73 -15.99 13.34
N ALA A 223 -11.59 -16.93 13.72
CA ALA A 223 -11.44 -17.74 14.92
C ALA A 223 -11.68 -19.22 14.61
N ASP A 224 -10.75 -20.08 15.01
CA ASP A 224 -10.90 -21.53 14.87
C ASP A 224 -11.76 -22.08 16.02
N GLU A 225 -13.05 -22.27 15.73
CA GLU A 225 -14.04 -22.79 16.70
C GLU A 225 -14.13 -24.33 16.73
N THR A 226 -13.23 -25.05 16.04
CA THR A 226 -13.35 -26.52 15.91
C THR A 226 -13.21 -27.27 17.22
N LEU A 227 -12.40 -26.76 18.15
CA LEU A 227 -12.15 -27.37 19.46
C LEU A 227 -12.95 -26.68 20.58
N ILE A 228 -13.09 -25.35 20.49
CA ILE A 228 -13.71 -24.51 21.52
C ILE A 228 -14.54 -23.45 20.81
N LYS A 229 -15.84 -23.38 21.12
CA LYS A 229 -16.72 -22.37 20.53
C LYS A 229 -16.45 -21.00 21.16
N VAL A 230 -16.32 -19.99 20.32
CA VAL A 230 -16.33 -18.59 20.75
C VAL A 230 -17.62 -18.29 21.50
N SER A 231 -17.50 -17.85 22.76
CA SER A 231 -18.64 -17.45 23.57
C SER A 231 -19.25 -16.14 23.08
N GLY A 232 -20.52 -15.86 23.41
CA GLY A 232 -21.18 -14.59 23.05
C GLY A 232 -20.39 -13.34 23.51
N CYS A 233 -19.70 -13.44 24.65
CA CYS A 233 -18.84 -12.40 25.20
C CYS A 233 -17.64 -12.04 24.27
N SER A 234 -17.14 -13.04 23.54
CA SER A 234 -16.03 -12.87 22.60
C SER A 234 -16.48 -12.29 21.24
N THR A 235 -17.75 -12.45 20.87
CA THR A 235 -18.33 -11.64 19.77
C THR A 235 -18.49 -10.18 20.19
N ASP A 236 -18.95 -9.90 21.41
CA ASP A 236 -19.14 -8.53 21.93
C ASP A 236 -17.82 -7.76 22.06
N SER A 237 -16.69 -8.43 22.36
CA SER A 237 -15.38 -7.79 22.36
C SER A 237 -14.95 -7.37 20.96
N SER A 238 -15.19 -8.20 19.94
CA SER A 238 -14.89 -7.83 18.54
C SER A 238 -15.70 -6.62 18.07
N VAL A 239 -16.98 -6.56 18.41
CA VAL A 239 -17.85 -5.43 18.06
C VAL A 239 -17.38 -4.15 18.76
N ARG A 240 -17.02 -4.22 20.05
CA ARG A 240 -16.48 -3.07 20.79
C ARG A 240 -15.16 -2.59 20.20
N PHE A 241 -14.27 -3.51 19.83
CA PHE A 241 -13.02 -3.18 19.15
C PHE A 241 -13.28 -2.43 17.84
N LEU A 242 -14.15 -2.95 16.96
CA LEU A 242 -14.46 -2.29 15.68
C LEU A 242 -15.13 -0.93 15.86
N LYS A 243 -15.96 -0.74 16.90
CA LYS A 243 -16.54 0.59 17.21
C LYS A 243 -15.44 1.58 17.58
N LYS A 244 -14.52 1.21 18.47
CA LYS A 244 -13.38 2.05 18.85
C LYS A 244 -12.50 2.36 17.64
N LEU A 245 -12.23 1.36 16.79
CA LEU A 245 -11.46 1.53 15.56
C LEU A 245 -12.14 2.54 14.61
N GLY A 246 -13.46 2.41 14.44
CA GLY A 246 -14.28 3.34 13.65
C GLY A 246 -14.28 4.76 14.20
N GLU A 247 -14.34 4.92 15.53
CA GLU A 247 -14.22 6.23 16.20
C GLU A 247 -12.85 6.87 15.97
N THR A 248 -11.75 6.11 16.11
CA THR A 248 -10.38 6.57 15.89
C THR A 248 -10.19 7.13 14.48
N PHE A 249 -10.59 6.37 13.45
CA PHE A 249 -10.38 6.75 12.05
C PHE A 249 -11.55 7.52 11.44
N LYS A 250 -12.60 7.79 12.22
CA LYS A 250 -13.84 8.45 11.76
C LYS A 250 -14.44 7.73 10.53
N VAL A 251 -14.54 6.41 10.62
CA VAL A 251 -15.15 5.54 9.61
C VAL A 251 -16.23 4.67 10.23
N ASP A 252 -17.16 4.19 9.41
CA ASP A 252 -18.18 3.23 9.84
C ASP A 252 -17.84 1.83 9.30
N PHE A 253 -17.84 0.83 10.18
CA PHE A 253 -17.61 -0.59 9.86
C PHE A 253 -18.90 -1.43 9.82
N PHE A 254 -20.04 -0.82 10.17
CA PHE A 254 -21.31 -1.51 10.40
C PHE A 254 -22.38 -1.18 9.36
N ASP A 255 -22.12 -0.26 8.43
CA ASP A 255 -23.01 0.01 7.31
C ASP A 255 -23.00 -1.14 6.30
N ARG A 256 -24.08 -1.94 6.32
CA ARG A 256 -24.31 -3.06 5.38
C ARG A 256 -25.03 -2.64 4.10
N GLN A 257 -25.44 -1.38 3.98
CA GLN A 257 -26.12 -0.87 2.77
C GLN A 257 -25.12 -0.39 1.72
N ASN A 258 -23.86 -0.17 2.08
CA ASN A 258 -22.81 0.21 1.16
C ASN A 258 -21.98 -1.01 0.76
N LEU A 259 -21.92 -1.29 -0.55
CA LEU A 259 -21.31 -2.49 -1.10
C LEU A 259 -20.04 -2.15 -1.88
N ALA A 260 -18.97 -2.92 -1.66
CA ALA A 260 -17.71 -2.72 -2.35
C ALA A 260 -17.61 -3.55 -3.64
N PHE A 261 -17.16 -2.90 -4.72
CA PHE A 261 -16.92 -3.49 -6.03
C PHE A 261 -15.51 -3.16 -6.53
N VAL A 262 -14.90 -4.04 -7.32
CA VAL A 262 -13.63 -3.73 -8.00
C VAL A 262 -13.95 -3.13 -9.36
N LYS A 263 -13.59 -1.85 -9.55
CA LYS A 263 -13.81 -1.12 -10.80
C LYS A 263 -12.63 -0.21 -11.06
N ASN A 264 -12.13 -0.18 -12.31
CA ASN A 264 -10.98 0.64 -12.70
C ASN A 264 -9.77 0.44 -11.74
N ASN A 265 -9.52 -0.81 -11.34
CA ASN A 265 -8.44 -1.20 -10.44
C ASN A 265 -8.45 -0.53 -9.05
N LYS A 266 -9.64 -0.13 -8.58
CA LYS A 266 -9.87 0.36 -7.22
C LYS A 266 -11.13 -0.26 -6.63
N ILE A 267 -11.24 -0.17 -5.30
CA ILE A 267 -12.48 -0.46 -4.60
C ILE A 267 -13.40 0.75 -4.73
N GLU A 268 -14.60 0.53 -5.26
CA GLU A 268 -15.66 1.53 -5.38
C GLU A 268 -16.83 1.10 -4.50
N ILE A 269 -17.28 2.02 -3.64
CA ILE A 269 -18.43 1.80 -2.76
C ILE A 269 -19.69 2.28 -3.46
N VAL A 270 -20.67 1.38 -3.60
CA VAL A 270 -21.96 1.67 -4.23
C VAL A 270 -23.08 1.34 -3.24
N PRO A 271 -23.98 2.29 -2.95
CA PRO A 271 -25.16 2.01 -2.15
C PRO A 271 -26.01 0.92 -2.79
N LEU A 272 -26.50 -0.03 -1.99
CA LEU A 272 -27.34 -1.15 -2.40
C LEU A 272 -28.55 -0.71 -3.23
N SER A 273 -29.14 0.44 -2.90
CA SER A 273 -30.26 1.03 -3.65
C SER A 273 -29.89 1.45 -5.07
N GLN A 274 -28.61 1.75 -5.33
CA GLN A 274 -28.09 2.19 -6.62
C GLN A 274 -27.51 1.05 -7.47
N VAL A 275 -27.29 -0.15 -6.91
CA VAL A 275 -26.70 -1.28 -7.64
C VAL A 275 -27.49 -1.65 -8.90
N LYS A 276 -28.83 -1.69 -8.81
CA LYS A 276 -29.68 -1.99 -9.98
C LYS A 276 -29.49 -0.95 -11.09
N TYR A 277 -29.51 0.33 -10.73
CA TYR A 277 -29.25 1.43 -11.66
C TYR A 277 -27.86 1.30 -12.28
N ALA A 278 -26.84 1.05 -11.46
CA ALA A 278 -25.47 0.92 -11.93
C ALA A 278 -25.30 -0.22 -12.94
N LEU A 279 -25.97 -1.36 -12.74
CA LEU A 279 -25.97 -2.46 -13.71
C LEU A 279 -26.76 -2.12 -14.98
N GLN A 280 -27.93 -1.48 -14.87
CA GLN A 280 -28.75 -1.08 -16.03
C GLN A 280 -28.02 -0.10 -16.96
N HIS A 281 -27.19 0.77 -16.38
CA HIS A 281 -26.42 1.78 -17.11
C HIS A 281 -24.97 1.37 -17.37
N GLN A 282 -24.62 0.08 -17.20
CA GLN A 282 -23.27 -0.46 -17.45
C GLN A 282 -22.14 0.20 -16.64
N ILE A 283 -22.50 0.90 -15.54
CA ILE A 283 -21.56 1.41 -14.54
C ILE A 283 -20.91 0.25 -13.77
N LEU A 284 -21.71 -0.80 -13.54
CA LEU A 284 -21.29 -2.13 -13.12
C LEU A 284 -21.73 -3.12 -14.21
N THR A 285 -21.05 -4.25 -14.31
CA THR A 285 -21.38 -5.35 -15.21
C THR A 285 -21.60 -6.64 -14.41
N PRO A 286 -22.24 -7.67 -14.98
CA PRO A 286 -22.36 -8.99 -14.34
C PRO A 286 -21.01 -9.60 -13.94
N ASP A 287 -19.93 -9.26 -14.65
CA ASP A 287 -18.56 -9.71 -14.39
C ASP A 287 -17.77 -8.83 -13.41
N THR A 288 -18.33 -7.68 -13.02
CA THR A 288 -17.68 -6.81 -12.02
C THR A 288 -17.52 -7.57 -10.72
N LEU A 289 -16.31 -7.57 -10.14
CA LEU A 289 -16.06 -8.27 -8.87
C LEU A 289 -16.70 -7.50 -7.71
N TYR A 290 -17.33 -8.25 -6.81
CA TYR A 290 -18.03 -7.78 -5.63
C TYR A 290 -17.45 -8.45 -4.39
N PHE A 291 -17.28 -7.68 -3.31
CA PHE A 291 -16.87 -8.19 -2.00
C PHE A 291 -18.09 -8.66 -1.21
N ASN A 292 -18.33 -9.96 -1.23
CA ASN A 292 -19.39 -10.64 -0.50
C ASN A 292 -19.05 -10.77 1.00
N ASN A 293 -19.25 -9.71 1.76
CA ASN A 293 -18.95 -9.68 3.20
C ASN A 293 -19.88 -10.57 4.07
N LEU A 294 -20.68 -11.46 3.45
CA LEU A 294 -21.56 -12.41 4.12
C LEU A 294 -20.92 -13.80 4.31
N VAL A 295 -19.68 -14.00 3.87
CA VAL A 295 -18.92 -15.23 4.11
C VAL A 295 -18.83 -15.52 5.61
N LEU A 296 -19.08 -16.77 6.01
CA LEU A 296 -19.22 -17.18 7.41
C LEU A 296 -18.02 -17.96 7.93
N ASN A 297 -17.24 -18.57 7.05
CA ASN A 297 -16.10 -19.41 7.40
C ASN A 297 -14.92 -19.19 6.44
N ARG A 298 -13.76 -19.73 6.80
CA ARG A 298 -12.53 -19.57 6.04
C ARG A 298 -12.65 -20.10 4.61
N SER A 299 -13.30 -21.23 4.40
CA SER A 299 -13.51 -21.80 3.07
C SER A 299 -14.31 -20.84 2.17
N GLU A 300 -15.41 -20.27 2.69
CA GLU A 300 -16.18 -19.26 1.99
C GLU A 300 -15.39 -17.97 1.80
N LEU A 301 -14.59 -17.54 2.80
CA LEU A 301 -13.71 -16.39 2.65
C LEU A 301 -12.75 -16.60 1.49
N GLU A 302 -12.15 -17.77 1.34
CA GLU A 302 -11.21 -18.06 0.26
C GLU A 302 -11.87 -18.20 -1.12
N ASN A 303 -13.11 -18.69 -1.20
CA ASN A 303 -13.72 -19.08 -2.48
C ASN A 303 -14.86 -18.17 -2.94
N ASP A 304 -15.55 -17.52 -2.00
CA ASP A 304 -16.81 -16.82 -2.23
C ASP A 304 -16.80 -15.35 -1.79
N TRP A 305 -15.66 -14.84 -1.27
CA TRP A 305 -15.57 -13.45 -0.81
C TRP A 305 -15.46 -12.45 -1.96
N ILE A 306 -14.61 -12.71 -2.94
CA ILE A 306 -14.43 -11.84 -4.11
C ILE A 306 -14.95 -12.56 -5.34
N ILE A 307 -16.19 -12.27 -5.71
CA ILE A 307 -16.91 -12.99 -6.77
C ILE A 307 -17.56 -12.02 -7.76
N PRO A 308 -17.71 -12.40 -9.04
CA PRO A 308 -18.52 -11.64 -10.00
C PRO A 308 -19.94 -11.39 -9.48
N VAL A 309 -20.51 -10.22 -9.78
CA VAL A 309 -21.90 -9.87 -9.42
C VAL A 309 -22.89 -10.97 -9.81
N LYS A 310 -22.74 -11.55 -11.01
CA LYS A 310 -23.58 -12.65 -11.52
C LYS A 310 -23.60 -13.90 -10.64
N ASN A 311 -22.54 -14.15 -9.88
CA ASN A 311 -22.41 -15.29 -8.97
C ASN A 311 -22.90 -14.98 -7.55
N SER A 312 -23.23 -13.73 -7.26
CA SER A 312 -23.65 -13.27 -5.93
C SER A 312 -25.17 -13.21 -5.77
N TRP A 313 -25.61 -12.99 -4.53
CA TRP A 313 -27.02 -12.74 -4.21
C TRP A 313 -27.60 -11.48 -4.90
N LEU A 314 -26.74 -10.55 -5.35
CA LEU A 314 -27.15 -9.35 -6.07
C LEU A 314 -27.78 -9.65 -7.43
N ALA A 315 -27.36 -10.72 -8.12
CA ALA A 315 -27.96 -11.14 -9.38
C ALA A 315 -29.47 -11.42 -9.21
N LYS A 316 -29.81 -12.21 -8.19
CA LYS A 316 -31.21 -12.52 -7.84
C LYS A 316 -31.99 -11.28 -7.43
N LYS A 317 -31.37 -10.37 -6.66
CA LYS A 317 -32.05 -9.17 -6.13
C LYS A 317 -32.32 -8.11 -7.19
N THR A 318 -31.41 -7.94 -8.15
CA THR A 318 -31.51 -6.88 -9.16
C THR A 318 -32.38 -7.30 -10.35
N GLY A 319 -32.62 -8.61 -10.52
CA GLY A 319 -33.43 -9.16 -11.60
C GLY A 319 -32.77 -9.05 -12.97
N ILE A 320 -31.46 -8.76 -13.00
CA ILE A 320 -30.66 -8.69 -14.21
C ILE A 320 -30.08 -10.09 -14.42
N ALA A 321 -30.57 -10.76 -15.46
CA ALA A 321 -30.16 -12.11 -15.80
C ALA A 321 -28.66 -12.17 -16.14
N VAL A 322 -28.04 -13.26 -15.71
CA VAL A 322 -26.64 -13.66 -15.95
C VAL A 322 -26.36 -13.84 -17.44
#